data_AF-A0A2U1QF93-F1
#
_entry.id   AF-A0A2U1QF93-F1
#
_cell.length_a   1.000
_cell.length_b   1.000
_cell.length_c   1.000
_cell.angle_alpha   90.00
_cell.angle_beta   90.00
_cell.angle_gamma   90.00
#
_symmetry.space_group_name_H-M   'P 1'
#
loop_
_entity.id
_entity.type
_entity.pdbx_description
1 polymer ?
#
loop_
_entity_poly.entity_id
_entity_poly.type
_entity_poly.pdbx_seq_one_letter_code
_entity_poly.pdbx_strand_id
1 'polypeptide(L)'
;MDKFRDKRPPDIIATSTHTQNYDDAALEGVAANVKLLLKLIQDHKDACKTQRNDGRRMLRVAGMMTILDMVRTRIQKCQSFGTKRTELPRMSPIQSPKDKRLNEAFMVDDKENLKRELNANLAARKSLEIMCSGLGKEKEIMAGELAKKAHELAEMEEHINDLKAQNETLLEKVHECAEVHKDDEKEKGIQGTIELQERNKSLSNQLLKSLDGYRSMKRKLKEVCDENTAMQSTMEEMGVKVSASLEKIRNYRQHLKTESDEIADIEEGISELEHMFKCFELNEKKHGKKSIEPVHTNSTATSCKTVPKQEIQS
;
A
#
# COMPACT_ATOMS: atom_id res chain seq x y z
N MET A 1 56.41 -39.89 22.23
CA MET A 1 55.34 -40.65 22.91
C MET A 1 54.13 -39.72 22.96
N ASP A 2 53.21 -39.77 22.01
CA ASP A 2 52.18 -40.77 21.75
C ASP A 2 50.80 -40.29 22.26
N LYS A 3 49.90 -40.08 21.29
CA LYS A 3 48.44 -40.29 21.29
C LYS A 3 47.60 -39.08 20.87
N PHE A 4 47.71 -38.75 19.57
CA PHE A 4 46.57 -38.22 18.82
C PHE A 4 45.55 -39.34 18.65
N ARG A 5 44.30 -39.11 19.09
CA ARG A 5 43.20 -40.06 18.90
C ARG A 5 42.23 -39.46 17.89
N ASP A 6 42.44 -39.85 16.63
CA ASP A 6 41.47 -39.77 15.55
C ASP A 6 40.15 -40.43 15.97
N LYS A 7 39.04 -39.73 15.75
CA LYS A 7 37.70 -40.34 15.69
C LYS A 7 37.01 -39.84 14.43
N ARG A 8 37.26 -40.57 13.34
CA ARG A 8 36.51 -40.52 12.10
C ARG A 8 35.13 -41.16 12.33
N PRO A 9 34.00 -40.53 11.94
CA PRO A 9 32.70 -41.18 11.96
C PRO A 9 32.61 -42.24 10.83
N PRO A 10 31.83 -43.31 11.00
CA PRO A 10 31.75 -44.40 10.05
C PRO A 10 30.94 -44.01 8.79
N ASP A 11 31.48 -44.41 7.63
CA ASP A 11 30.80 -44.39 6.34
C ASP A 11 29.56 -45.28 6.38
N ILE A 12 28.37 -44.66 6.26
CA ILE A 12 27.12 -45.37 6.05
C ILE A 12 26.94 -45.52 4.54
N ILE A 13 27.08 -46.76 4.10
CA ILE A 13 26.80 -47.26 2.75
C ILE A 13 25.39 -46.83 2.34
N ALA A 14 25.32 -46.15 1.20
CA ALA A 14 24.10 -45.68 0.55
C ALA A 14 23.11 -46.84 0.34
N THR A 15 22.05 -46.85 1.15
CA THR A 15 20.84 -47.62 0.85
C THR A 15 19.91 -46.69 0.08
N SER A 16 19.69 -47.04 -1.18
CA SER A 16 18.76 -46.37 -2.10
C SER A 16 17.34 -46.38 -1.54
N THR A 17 16.98 -45.33 -0.81
CA THR A 17 15.58 -44.96 -0.59
C THR A 17 15.22 -43.92 -1.63
N HIS A 18 14.61 -44.42 -2.71
CA HIS A 18 13.68 -43.74 -3.60
C HIS A 18 13.34 -42.30 -3.17
N THR A 19 14.12 -41.34 -3.65
CA THR A 19 13.79 -39.92 -3.58
C THR A 19 12.54 -39.73 -4.42
N GLN A 20 11.39 -39.73 -3.75
CA GLN A 20 10.20 -39.09 -4.28
C GLN A 20 10.60 -37.62 -4.52
N ASN A 21 10.77 -37.26 -5.78
CA ASN A 21 10.73 -35.88 -6.25
C ASN A 21 9.33 -35.33 -5.93
N TYR A 22 9.04 -35.07 -4.66
CA TYR A 22 7.98 -34.14 -4.27
C TYR A 22 8.39 -32.77 -4.82
N ASP A 23 7.47 -32.09 -5.50
CA ASP A 23 7.68 -30.85 -6.26
C ASP A 23 8.44 -29.75 -5.48
N ASP A 24 9.76 -29.86 -5.41
CA ASP A 24 10.65 -28.89 -4.76
C ASP A 24 10.49 -27.52 -5.44
N ALA A 25 10.24 -27.52 -6.75
CA ALA A 25 9.93 -26.32 -7.54
C ALA A 25 8.61 -25.62 -7.12
N ALA A 26 7.60 -26.35 -6.63
CA ALA A 26 6.35 -25.76 -6.16
C ALA A 26 6.50 -25.13 -4.77
N LEU A 27 7.26 -25.80 -3.90
CA LEU A 27 7.63 -25.31 -2.56
C LEU A 27 8.64 -24.16 -2.61
N GLU A 28 9.52 -24.13 -3.61
CA GLU A 28 10.47 -23.03 -3.85
C GLU A 28 9.74 -21.70 -4.05
N GLY A 29 8.64 -21.71 -4.81
CA GLY A 29 7.79 -20.54 -5.00
C GLY A 29 7.07 -20.08 -3.72
N VAL A 30 6.73 -21.00 -2.81
CA VAL A 30 6.20 -20.66 -1.48
C VAL A 30 7.29 -20.04 -0.61
N ALA A 31 8.48 -20.64 -0.60
CA ALA A 31 9.64 -20.15 0.15
C ALA A 31 10.07 -18.75 -0.30
N ALA A 32 10.07 -18.46 -1.60
CA ALA A 32 10.37 -17.14 -2.14
C ALA A 32 9.38 -16.07 -1.65
N ASN A 33 8.07 -16.38 -1.68
CA ASN A 33 7.04 -15.47 -1.18
C ASN A 33 7.17 -15.23 0.33
N VAL A 34 7.47 -16.27 1.12
CA VAL A 34 7.70 -16.13 2.57
C VAL A 34 8.92 -15.25 2.86
N LYS A 35 10.02 -15.39 2.10
CA LYS A 35 11.19 -14.51 2.21
C LYS A 35 10.83 -13.05 1.91
N LEU A 36 10.01 -12.80 0.88
CA LEU A 36 9.56 -11.45 0.54
C LEU A 36 8.68 -10.85 1.64
N LEU A 37 7.79 -11.65 2.22
CA LEU A 37 6.94 -11.23 3.34
C LEU A 37 7.78 -10.81 4.56
N LEU A 38 8.77 -11.63 4.93
CA LEU A 38 9.68 -11.32 6.04
C LEU A 38 10.45 -10.03 5.81
N LYS A 39 10.92 -9.79 4.58
CA LYS A 39 11.60 -8.54 4.21
C LYS A 39 10.65 -7.33 4.36
N LEU A 40 9.42 -7.45 3.88
CA LEU A 40 8.43 -6.37 3.95
C LEU A 40 8.01 -6.06 5.40
N ILE A 41 7.92 -7.09 6.26
CA ILE A 41 7.67 -6.94 7.71
C ILE A 41 8.84 -6.19 8.37
N GLN A 42 10.08 -6.53 8.01
CA GLN A 42 11.26 -5.84 8.53
C GLN A 42 11.28 -4.37 8.10
N ASP A 43 11.03 -4.07 6.82
CA ASP A 43 10.94 -2.70 6.30
C ASP A 43 9.83 -1.90 7.00
N HIS A 44 8.69 -2.54 7.28
CA HIS A 44 7.60 -1.91 8.02
C HIS A 44 7.97 -1.63 9.48
N LYS A 45 8.63 -2.59 10.16
CA LYS A 45 9.11 -2.44 11.54
C LYS A 45 10.11 -1.29 11.65
N ASP A 46 11.04 -1.17 10.72
CA ASP A 46 12.05 -0.10 10.74
C ASP A 46 11.44 1.26 10.41
N ALA A 47 10.47 1.33 9.51
CA ALA A 47 9.69 2.55 9.26
C ALA A 47 8.93 2.99 10.52
N CYS A 48 8.32 2.06 11.26
CA CYS A 48 7.58 2.38 12.50
C CYS A 48 8.46 2.95 13.63
N LYS A 49 9.75 2.58 13.70
CA LYS A 49 10.69 3.12 14.70
C LYS A 49 10.98 4.61 14.50
N THR A 50 10.86 5.12 13.28
CA THR A 50 11.15 6.53 12.96
C THR A 50 10.01 7.50 13.32
N GLN A 51 8.94 7.02 13.97
CA GLN A 51 7.79 7.78 14.49
C GLN A 51 7.07 8.71 13.49
N ARG A 52 7.43 8.65 12.20
CA ARG A 52 6.68 9.29 11.11
C ARG A 52 5.63 8.32 10.62
N ASN A 53 4.37 8.74 10.67
CA ASN A 53 3.31 8.16 9.85
C ASN A 53 3.68 8.43 8.38
N ASP A 54 4.50 7.55 7.78
CA ASP A 54 4.75 7.63 6.35
C ASP A 54 3.47 7.19 5.61
N GLY A 55 3.11 7.89 4.54
CA GLY A 55 1.93 7.55 3.73
C GLY A 55 2.04 6.18 3.04
N ARG A 56 3.20 5.50 3.14
CA ARG A 56 3.46 4.18 2.58
C ARG A 56 3.15 3.05 3.57
N ARG A 57 2.76 3.35 4.81
CA ARG A 57 2.33 2.35 5.81
C ARG A 57 1.22 1.45 5.28
N MET A 58 0.19 2.06 4.70
CA MET A 58 -0.94 1.36 4.09
C MET A 58 -0.49 0.49 2.91
N LEU A 59 0.43 1.01 2.08
CA LEU A 59 0.97 0.27 0.94
C LEU A 59 1.77 -0.97 1.39
N ARG A 60 2.58 -0.86 2.44
CA ARG A 60 3.32 -2.00 3.01
C ARG A 60 2.37 -3.07 3.58
N VAL A 61 1.33 -2.66 4.32
CA VAL A 61 0.33 -3.59 4.87
C VAL A 61 -0.46 -4.29 3.76
N ALA A 62 -0.89 -3.54 2.73
CA ALA A 62 -1.55 -4.12 1.56
C ALA A 62 -0.65 -5.15 0.85
N GLY A 63 0.63 -4.84 0.67
CA GLY A 63 1.62 -5.76 0.11
C GLY A 63 1.79 -7.05 0.94
N MET A 64 1.81 -6.96 2.27
CA MET A 64 1.87 -8.14 3.14
C MET A 64 0.66 -9.05 2.94
N MET A 65 -0.53 -8.47 2.84
CA MET A 65 -1.78 -9.21 2.64
C MET A 65 -1.77 -9.95 1.29
N THR A 66 -1.35 -9.28 0.21
CA THR A 66 -1.23 -9.89 -1.12
C THR A 66 -0.27 -11.07 -1.12
N ILE A 67 0.89 -10.95 -0.46
CA ILE A 67 1.87 -12.04 -0.40
C ILE A 67 1.31 -13.24 0.39
N LEU A 68 0.59 -13.00 1.49
CA LEU A 68 -0.09 -14.05 2.25
C LEU A 68 -1.13 -14.80 1.39
N ASP A 69 -1.91 -14.09 0.58
CA ASP A 69 -2.86 -14.72 -0.33
C ASP A 69 -2.18 -15.56 -1.42
N MET A 70 -1.04 -15.09 -1.94
CA MET A 70 -0.22 -15.85 -2.88
C MET A 70 0.35 -17.14 -2.25
N VAL A 71 0.82 -17.07 -1.00
CA VAL A 71 1.29 -18.23 -0.24
C VAL A 71 0.15 -19.22 -0.03
N ARG A 72 -1.01 -18.76 0.46
CA ARG A 72 -2.21 -19.58 0.66
C ARG A 72 -2.62 -20.31 -0.62
N THR A 73 -2.72 -19.58 -1.72
CA THR A 73 -3.12 -20.13 -3.03
C THR A 73 -2.15 -21.21 -3.51
N ARG A 74 -0.84 -21.00 -3.34
CA ARG A 74 0.18 -21.97 -3.76
C ARG A 74 0.17 -23.22 -2.88
N ILE A 75 0.03 -23.07 -1.56
CA ILE A 75 -0.09 -24.20 -0.63
C ILE A 75 -1.33 -25.03 -0.97
N GLN A 76 -2.48 -24.39 -1.22
CA GLN A 76 -3.71 -25.08 -1.59
C GLN A 76 -3.55 -25.90 -2.88
N LYS A 77 -2.86 -25.34 -3.89
CA LYS A 77 -2.53 -26.06 -5.13
C LYS A 77 -1.61 -27.27 -4.88
N CYS A 78 -0.66 -27.15 -3.96
CA CYS A 78 0.22 -28.27 -3.60
C CYS A 78 -0.52 -29.40 -2.84
N GLN A 79 -1.57 -29.06 -2.08
CA GLN A 79 -2.37 -30.04 -1.32
C GLN A 79 -3.39 -30.81 -2.18
N SER A 80 -3.81 -30.28 -3.35
CA SER A 80 -4.79 -30.95 -4.22
C SER A 80 -4.26 -32.14 -5.04
N PHE A 81 -2.96 -32.43 -5.01
CA PHE A 81 -2.36 -33.53 -5.78
C PHE A 81 -2.33 -34.89 -5.06
N GLY A 82 -2.75 -34.96 -3.78
CA GLY A 82 -2.60 -36.16 -2.94
C GLY A 82 -3.78 -37.14 -2.91
N THR A 83 -4.95 -36.82 -3.47
CA THR A 83 -6.16 -37.63 -3.30
C THR A 83 -6.59 -38.32 -4.60
N LYS A 84 -5.83 -39.34 -5.04
CA LYS A 84 -6.28 -40.25 -6.11
C LYS A 84 -6.97 -41.48 -5.49
N ARG A 85 -8.30 -41.56 -5.65
CA ARG A 85 -9.05 -42.81 -5.47
C ARG A 85 -8.60 -43.82 -6.54
N THR A 86 -8.22 -45.00 -6.06
CA THR A 86 -8.03 -46.22 -6.83
C THR A 86 -9.38 -46.69 -7.36
N GLU A 87 -9.56 -46.76 -8.68
CA GLU A 87 -10.63 -47.56 -9.29
C GLU A 87 -10.06 -48.51 -10.35
N LEU A 88 -10.40 -49.79 -10.16
CA LEU A 88 -9.96 -50.97 -10.88
C LEU A 88 -10.67 -51.11 -12.25
N PRO A 89 -10.08 -51.80 -13.24
CA PRO A 89 -10.70 -52.06 -14.55
C PRO A 89 -11.43 -53.42 -14.59
N ARG A 90 -12.46 -53.52 -15.46
CA ARG A 90 -13.12 -54.70 -16.10
C ARG A 90 -14.66 -54.51 -16.11
N MET A 91 -15.48 -54.89 -17.10
CA MET A 91 -15.37 -55.69 -18.33
C MET A 91 -16.63 -55.41 -19.18
N SER A 92 -16.52 -55.51 -20.50
CA SER A 92 -17.65 -55.60 -21.44
C SER A 92 -18.28 -57.00 -21.44
N PRO A 93 -19.51 -57.17 -21.98
CA PRO A 93 -19.69 -58.30 -22.90
C PRO A 93 -20.54 -57.97 -24.14
N ILE A 94 -20.01 -58.39 -25.29
CA ILE A 94 -20.77 -58.70 -26.52
C ILE A 94 -20.91 -60.23 -26.54
N GLN A 95 -22.12 -60.75 -26.79
CA GLN A 95 -22.43 -61.81 -27.78
C GLN A 95 -23.81 -62.46 -27.52
N SER A 96 -24.66 -62.43 -28.55
CA SER A 96 -25.69 -63.45 -28.86
C SER A 96 -25.06 -64.48 -29.82
N PRO A 97 -25.58 -65.73 -30.00
CA PRO A 97 -26.71 -65.95 -30.93
C PRO A 97 -27.56 -67.26 -30.82
N LYS A 98 -28.82 -67.14 -31.28
CA LYS A 98 -29.66 -68.05 -32.11
C LYS A 98 -29.99 -69.53 -31.77
N ASP A 99 -31.32 -69.73 -31.75
CA ASP A 99 -32.16 -70.68 -32.51
C ASP A 99 -32.47 -72.13 -32.03
N LYS A 100 -33.79 -72.34 -31.91
CA LYS A 100 -34.63 -73.53 -32.17
C LYS A 100 -34.53 -74.74 -31.23
N ARG A 101 -35.59 -74.95 -30.42
CA ARG A 101 -36.49 -76.12 -30.50
C ARG A 101 -37.73 -75.97 -29.62
N LEU A 102 -38.85 -76.39 -30.18
CA LEU A 102 -40.21 -76.36 -29.66
C LEU A 102 -40.47 -77.47 -28.61
N ASN A 103 -41.25 -77.11 -27.60
CA ASN A 103 -42.27 -77.93 -26.93
C ASN A 103 -41.87 -79.25 -26.25
N GLU A 104 -40.98 -79.15 -25.26
CA GLU A 104 -41.02 -80.06 -24.08
C GLU A 104 -40.51 -79.38 -22.77
N ALA A 105 -40.28 -78.07 -22.81
CA ALA A 105 -39.71 -77.28 -21.70
C ALA A 105 -40.76 -76.52 -20.85
N PHE A 106 -42.04 -76.67 -21.17
CA PHE A 106 -43.12 -75.81 -20.65
C PHE A 106 -43.45 -76.01 -19.16
N MET A 107 -42.89 -77.01 -18.49
CA MET A 107 -43.11 -77.25 -17.05
C MET A 107 -41.82 -77.15 -16.22
N VAL A 108 -40.65 -77.17 -16.86
CA VAL A 108 -39.34 -77.02 -16.19
C VAL A 108 -38.94 -75.54 -16.09
N ASP A 109 -39.34 -74.73 -17.07
CA ASP A 109 -39.09 -73.28 -17.09
C ASP A 109 -39.85 -72.56 -15.97
N ASP A 110 -41.12 -72.86 -15.74
CA ASP A 110 -41.92 -72.19 -14.71
C ASP A 110 -41.33 -72.33 -13.30
N LYS A 111 -40.77 -73.50 -12.96
CA LYS A 111 -40.14 -73.72 -11.64
C LYS A 111 -38.83 -72.96 -11.50
N GLU A 112 -38.01 -72.88 -12.55
CA GLU A 112 -36.78 -72.10 -12.53
C GLU A 112 -37.07 -70.60 -12.55
N ASN A 113 -38.07 -70.20 -13.33
CA ASN A 113 -38.56 -68.83 -13.43
C ASN A 113 -39.14 -68.36 -12.08
N LEU A 114 -39.95 -69.17 -11.41
CA LEU A 114 -40.44 -68.92 -10.05
C LEU A 114 -39.29 -68.75 -9.04
N LYS A 115 -38.23 -69.57 -9.14
CA LYS A 115 -37.04 -69.41 -8.28
C LYS A 115 -36.29 -68.11 -8.59
N ARG A 116 -36.15 -67.76 -9.87
CA ARG A 116 -35.51 -66.52 -10.32
C ARG A 116 -36.29 -65.30 -9.85
N GLU A 117 -37.62 -65.34 -9.97
CA GLU A 117 -38.53 -64.30 -9.51
C GLU A 117 -38.53 -64.18 -7.98
N LEU A 118 -38.52 -65.30 -7.24
CA LEU A 118 -38.40 -65.29 -5.78
C LEU A 118 -37.07 -64.66 -5.33
N ASN A 119 -35.96 -65.01 -5.98
CA ASN A 119 -34.65 -64.41 -5.69
C ASN A 119 -34.62 -62.92 -6.05
N ALA A 120 -35.23 -62.52 -7.16
CA ALA A 120 -35.36 -61.12 -7.56
C ALA A 120 -36.22 -60.33 -6.56
N ASN A 121 -37.32 -60.91 -6.08
CA ASN A 121 -38.20 -60.31 -5.07
C ASN A 121 -37.46 -60.16 -3.73
N LEU A 122 -36.70 -61.18 -3.31
CA LEU A 122 -35.89 -61.13 -2.11
C LEU A 122 -34.77 -60.07 -2.21
N ALA A 123 -34.16 -59.92 -3.38
CA ALA A 123 -33.19 -58.85 -3.63
C ALA A 123 -33.84 -57.47 -3.61
N ALA A 124 -35.02 -57.31 -4.22
CA ALA A 124 -35.79 -56.07 -4.19
C ALA A 124 -36.20 -55.68 -2.76
N ARG A 125 -36.64 -56.65 -1.96
CA ARG A 125 -36.99 -56.43 -0.54
C ARG A 125 -35.79 -55.97 0.28
N LYS A 126 -34.63 -56.60 0.11
CA LYS A 126 -33.39 -56.18 0.77
C LYS A 126 -32.95 -54.78 0.34
N SER A 127 -33.07 -54.46 -0.95
CA SER A 127 -32.78 -53.12 -1.46
C SER A 127 -33.70 -52.06 -0.83
N LEU A 128 -35.00 -52.35 -0.72
CA LEU A 128 -35.96 -51.47 -0.07
C LEU A 128 -35.66 -51.27 1.42
N GLU A 129 -35.31 -52.35 2.13
CA GLU A 129 -34.92 -52.29 3.54
C GLU A 129 -33.68 -51.40 3.78
N ILE A 130 -32.69 -51.49 2.90
CA ILE A 130 -31.49 -50.63 2.92
C ILE A 130 -31.91 -49.16 2.68
N MET A 131 -32.78 -48.89 1.70
CA MET A 131 -33.25 -47.54 1.42
C MET A 131 -34.03 -46.94 2.59
N CYS A 132 -34.96 -47.69 3.19
CA CYS A 132 -35.72 -47.24 4.36
C CYS A 132 -34.79 -46.95 5.55
N SER A 133 -33.76 -47.79 5.75
CA SER A 133 -32.76 -47.58 6.79
C SER A 133 -31.88 -46.34 6.52
N GLY A 134 -31.51 -46.11 5.25
CA GLY A 134 -30.77 -44.92 4.81
C GLY A 134 -31.57 -43.64 5.02
N LEU A 135 -32.84 -43.64 4.60
CA LEU A 135 -33.75 -42.51 4.74
C LEU A 135 -34.00 -42.14 6.22
N GLY A 136 -34.05 -43.13 7.12
CA GLY A 136 -34.13 -42.89 8.56
C GLY A 136 -32.92 -42.11 9.10
N LYS A 137 -31.71 -42.46 8.66
CA LYS A 137 -30.47 -41.77 9.04
C LYS A 137 -30.41 -40.35 8.46
N GLU A 138 -30.80 -40.17 7.20
CA GLU A 138 -30.87 -38.85 6.57
C GLU A 138 -31.87 -37.94 7.29
N LYS A 139 -33.04 -38.47 7.69
CA LYS A 139 -34.02 -37.74 8.50
C LYS A 139 -33.44 -37.30 9.85
N GLU A 140 -32.67 -38.15 10.52
CA GLU A 140 -32.02 -37.83 11.78
C GLU A 140 -30.95 -36.73 11.62
N ILE A 141 -30.14 -36.80 10.55
CA ILE A 141 -29.16 -35.76 10.21
C ILE A 141 -29.86 -34.41 9.95
N MET A 142 -30.91 -34.39 9.12
CA MET A 142 -31.67 -33.18 8.83
C MET A 142 -32.31 -32.58 10.09
N ALA A 143 -32.85 -33.43 10.98
CA ALA A 143 -33.40 -32.97 12.26
C ALA A 143 -32.32 -32.32 13.15
N GLY A 144 -31.11 -32.91 13.19
CA GLY A 144 -29.97 -32.34 13.90
C GLY A 144 -29.50 -31.00 13.31
N GLU A 145 -29.43 -30.89 11.98
CA GLU A 145 -29.09 -29.63 11.30
C GLU A 145 -30.14 -28.55 11.54
N LEU A 146 -31.43 -28.91 11.50
CA LEU A 146 -32.51 -27.98 11.79
C LEU A 146 -32.47 -27.48 13.24
N ALA A 147 -32.20 -28.37 14.20
CA ALA A 147 -32.04 -28.00 15.61
C ALA A 147 -30.86 -27.04 15.80
N LYS A 148 -29.73 -27.31 15.12
CA LYS A 148 -28.56 -26.41 15.15
C LYS A 148 -28.92 -25.03 14.56
N LYS A 149 -29.63 -24.99 13.44
CA LYS A 149 -30.06 -23.73 12.81
C LYS A 149 -31.05 -22.95 13.67
N ALA A 150 -31.96 -23.63 14.35
CA ALA A 150 -32.87 -23.01 15.30
C ALA A 150 -32.11 -22.37 16.48
N HIS A 151 -31.08 -23.05 16.99
CA HIS A 151 -30.22 -22.49 18.04
C HIS A 151 -29.42 -21.27 17.57
N GLU A 152 -28.78 -21.35 16.40
CA GLU A 152 -28.05 -20.20 15.80
C GLU A 152 -28.98 -18.98 15.59
N LEU A 153 -30.23 -19.20 15.19
CA LEU A 153 -31.22 -18.12 15.05
C LEU A 153 -31.58 -17.50 16.40
N ALA A 154 -31.76 -18.30 17.45
CA ALA A 154 -32.05 -17.81 18.78
C ALA A 154 -30.92 -16.94 19.35
N GLU A 155 -29.65 -17.34 19.17
CA GLU A 155 -28.49 -16.54 19.58
C GLU A 155 -28.41 -15.20 18.84
N MET A 156 -28.69 -15.19 17.54
CA MET A 156 -28.72 -13.94 16.76
C MET A 156 -29.87 -13.02 17.21
N GLU A 157 -31.02 -13.58 17.58
CA GLU A 157 -32.15 -12.80 18.10
C GLU A 157 -31.82 -12.14 19.44
N GLU A 158 -31.11 -12.85 20.33
CA GLU A 158 -30.58 -12.28 21.58
C GLU A 158 -29.63 -11.10 21.31
N HIS A 159 -28.64 -11.27 20.42
CA HIS A 159 -27.75 -10.17 20.05
C HIS A 159 -28.49 -8.96 19.45
N ILE A 160 -29.52 -9.19 18.65
CA ILE A 160 -30.36 -8.11 18.10
C ILE A 160 -31.11 -7.39 19.24
N ASN A 161 -31.62 -8.11 20.23
CA ASN A 161 -32.31 -7.53 21.36
C ASN A 161 -31.37 -6.70 22.24
N ASP A 162 -30.15 -7.19 22.50
CA ASP A 162 -29.12 -6.44 23.22
C ASP A 162 -28.76 -5.13 22.50
N LEU A 163 -28.57 -5.19 21.19
CA LEU A 163 -28.29 -4.00 20.37
C LEU A 163 -29.46 -3.01 20.38
N LYS A 164 -30.70 -3.49 20.36
CA LYS A 164 -31.89 -2.63 20.48
C LYS A 164 -31.91 -1.93 21.84
N ALA A 165 -31.67 -2.64 22.94
CA ALA A 165 -31.63 -2.07 24.28
C ALA A 165 -30.51 -1.02 24.43
N GLN A 166 -29.34 -1.28 23.86
CA GLN A 166 -28.24 -0.30 23.83
C GLN A 166 -28.60 0.94 23.02
N ASN A 167 -29.22 0.76 21.84
CA ASN A 167 -29.66 1.88 21.01
C ASN A 167 -30.72 2.73 21.71
N GLU A 168 -31.67 2.11 22.42
CA GLU A 168 -32.68 2.81 23.22
C GLU A 168 -32.04 3.64 24.34
N THR A 169 -31.09 3.03 25.08
CA THR A 169 -30.33 3.74 26.13
C THR A 169 -29.53 4.92 25.56
N LEU A 170 -28.90 4.75 24.40
CA LEU A 170 -28.16 5.83 23.74
C LEU A 170 -29.10 6.94 23.26
N LEU A 171 -30.27 6.59 22.75
CA LEU A 171 -31.27 7.54 22.30
C LEU A 171 -31.82 8.37 23.47
N GLU A 172 -32.06 7.73 24.62
CA GLU A 172 -32.44 8.42 25.86
C GLU A 172 -31.35 9.40 26.31
N LYS A 173 -30.08 8.98 26.31
CA LYS A 173 -28.95 9.88 26.64
C LYS A 173 -28.80 11.05 25.67
N VAL A 174 -29.02 10.82 24.37
CA VAL A 174 -29.00 11.91 23.37
C VAL A 174 -30.13 12.89 23.64
N HIS A 175 -31.32 12.42 24.00
CA HIS A 175 -32.43 13.27 24.38
C HIS A 175 -32.14 14.05 25.67
N GLU A 176 -31.59 13.40 26.69
CA GLU A 176 -31.17 14.05 27.94
C GLU A 176 -30.14 15.16 27.68
N CYS A 177 -29.10 14.88 26.89
CA CYS A 177 -28.13 15.90 26.47
C CYS A 177 -28.79 17.06 25.70
N ALA A 178 -29.71 16.76 24.79
CA ALA A 178 -30.41 17.78 24.02
C ALA A 178 -31.29 18.68 24.89
N GLU A 179 -31.93 18.15 25.94
CA GLU A 179 -32.72 18.94 26.90
C GLU A 179 -31.82 19.76 27.84
N VAL A 180 -30.71 19.20 28.36
CA VAL A 180 -29.73 19.96 29.16
C VAL A 180 -29.22 21.19 28.39
N HIS A 181 -28.94 21.03 27.09
CA HIS A 181 -28.52 22.16 26.26
C HIS A 181 -29.62 23.21 26.01
N LYS A 182 -30.91 22.85 26.07
CA LYS A 182 -32.02 23.82 25.94
C LYS A 182 -32.24 24.65 27.20
N ASP A 183 -31.89 24.11 28.37
CA ASP A 183 -32.02 24.82 29.64
C ASP A 183 -30.82 25.75 29.90
N ASP A 184 -29.62 25.38 29.48
CA ASP A 184 -28.42 26.24 29.56
C ASP A 184 -28.46 27.44 28.60
N GLU A 185 -29.18 27.34 27.48
CA GLU A 185 -29.37 28.46 26.53
C GLU A 185 -30.24 29.60 27.09
N LYS A 186 -31.06 29.35 28.12
CA LYS A 186 -32.03 30.34 28.60
C LYS A 186 -31.50 31.32 29.64
N GLU A 187 -30.38 31.04 30.31
CA GLU A 187 -29.93 31.91 31.43
C GLU A 187 -28.54 32.55 31.26
N LYS A 188 -27.62 32.01 30.42
CA LYS A 188 -26.30 32.63 30.15
C LYS A 188 -25.63 32.27 28.80
N GLY A 189 -26.19 31.34 28.01
CA GLY A 189 -25.52 30.74 26.85
C GLY A 189 -25.49 31.56 25.54
N ILE A 190 -26.44 32.47 25.32
CA ILE A 190 -26.56 33.18 24.02
C ILE A 190 -25.42 34.20 23.82
N GLN A 191 -25.09 34.98 24.85
CA GLN A 191 -24.06 36.03 24.74
C GLN A 191 -22.64 35.45 24.61
N GLY A 192 -22.31 34.44 25.41
CA GLY A 192 -20.99 33.78 25.36
C GLY A 192 -20.74 33.03 24.04
N THR A 193 -21.79 32.45 23.46
CA THR A 193 -21.70 31.76 22.16
C THR A 193 -21.49 32.75 21.01
N ILE A 194 -22.17 33.90 21.03
CA ILE A 194 -21.98 34.97 20.03
C ILE A 194 -20.58 35.57 20.12
N GLU A 195 -20.09 35.89 21.33
CA GLU A 195 -18.74 36.44 21.52
C GLU A 195 -17.64 35.47 21.08
N LEU A 196 -17.80 34.17 21.38
CA LEU A 196 -16.87 33.13 20.90
C LEU A 196 -16.92 32.99 19.38
N GLN A 197 -18.10 33.08 18.78
CA GLN A 197 -18.27 33.02 17.32
C GLN A 197 -17.61 34.23 16.63
N GLU A 198 -17.79 35.44 17.16
CA GLU A 198 -17.14 36.66 16.66
C GLU A 198 -15.62 36.60 16.83
N ARG A 199 -15.15 36.12 17.97
CA ARG A 199 -13.71 35.91 18.22
C ARG A 199 -13.12 34.90 17.25
N ASN A 200 -13.78 33.77 17.03
CA ASN A 200 -13.35 32.77 16.07
C ASN A 200 -13.32 33.34 14.65
N LYS A 201 -14.35 34.08 14.23
CA LYS A 201 -14.39 34.77 12.93
C LYS A 201 -13.24 35.77 12.78
N SER A 202 -12.96 36.55 13.81
CA SER A 202 -11.84 37.49 13.84
C SER A 202 -10.49 36.77 13.71
N LEU A 203 -10.28 35.69 14.46
CA LEU A 203 -9.07 34.88 14.38
C LEU A 203 -8.90 34.22 13.00
N SER A 204 -9.96 33.67 12.42
CA SER A 204 -9.93 33.11 11.06
C SER A 204 -9.55 34.17 10.02
N ASN A 205 -10.09 35.39 10.14
CA ASN A 205 -9.74 36.50 9.26
C ASN A 205 -8.28 36.95 9.44
N GLN A 206 -7.76 36.99 10.67
CA GLN A 206 -6.36 37.31 10.94
C GLN A 206 -5.42 36.23 10.38
N LEU A 207 -5.79 34.96 10.51
CA LEU A 207 -5.04 33.84 9.94
C LEU A 207 -5.01 33.93 8.40
N LEU A 208 -6.14 34.21 7.77
CA LEU A 208 -6.21 34.37 6.32
C LEU A 208 -5.33 35.52 5.82
N LYS A 209 -5.41 36.69 6.48
CA LYS A 209 -4.53 37.83 6.18
C LYS A 209 -3.05 37.47 6.33
N SER A 210 -2.69 36.74 7.38
CA SER A 210 -1.31 36.30 7.62
C SER A 210 -0.84 35.30 6.55
N LEU A 211 -1.69 34.37 6.13
CA LEU A 211 -1.39 33.43 5.05
C LEU A 211 -1.20 34.14 3.70
N ASP A 212 -2.05 35.12 3.39
CA ASP A 212 -1.91 35.91 2.16
C ASP A 212 -0.66 36.79 2.19
N GLY A 213 -0.32 37.36 3.36
CA GLY A 213 0.95 38.05 3.60
C GLY A 213 2.15 37.13 3.35
N TYR A 214 2.14 35.92 3.89
CA TYR A 214 3.19 34.93 3.67
C TYR A 214 3.31 34.51 2.19
N ARG A 215 2.18 34.27 1.51
CA ARG A 215 2.15 33.97 0.06
C ARG A 215 2.72 35.12 -0.77
N SER A 216 2.40 36.36 -0.42
CA SER A 216 2.93 37.56 -1.06
C SER A 216 4.45 37.66 -0.87
N MET A 217 4.93 37.49 0.36
CA MET A 217 6.36 37.51 0.67
C MET A 217 7.12 36.38 -0.03
N LYS A 218 6.55 35.18 -0.10
CA LYS A 218 7.12 34.05 -0.84
C LYS A 218 7.28 34.35 -2.34
N ARG A 219 6.32 35.04 -2.95
CA ARG A 219 6.43 35.49 -4.36
C ARG A 219 7.56 36.50 -4.53
N LYS A 220 7.62 37.54 -3.69
CA LYS A 220 8.70 38.53 -3.72
C LYS A 220 10.08 37.92 -3.52
N LEU A 221 10.21 36.98 -2.58
CA LEU A 221 11.47 36.27 -2.34
C LEU A 221 11.90 35.49 -3.59
N LYS A 222 10.94 34.84 -4.27
CA LYS A 222 11.22 34.15 -5.54
C LYS A 222 11.68 35.12 -6.62
N GLU A 223 10.99 36.25 -6.79
CA GLU A 223 11.37 37.29 -7.77
C GLU A 223 12.79 37.82 -7.54
N VAL A 224 13.14 38.13 -6.28
CA VAL A 224 14.50 38.57 -5.91
C VAL A 224 15.54 37.46 -6.15
N CYS A 225 15.20 36.20 -5.87
CA CYS A 225 16.10 35.08 -6.13
C CYS A 225 16.34 34.88 -7.64
N ASP A 226 15.29 34.96 -8.45
CA ASP A 226 15.35 34.83 -9.90
C ASP A 226 16.16 36.00 -10.50
N GLU A 227 15.97 37.22 -10.00
CA GLU A 227 16.75 38.40 -10.40
C GLU A 227 18.22 38.31 -9.98
N ASN A 228 18.51 37.85 -8.76
CA ASN A 228 19.88 37.62 -8.30
C ASN A 228 20.59 36.56 -9.16
N THR A 229 19.89 35.49 -9.52
CA THR A 229 20.43 34.44 -10.41
C THR A 229 20.73 35.00 -11.79
N ALA A 230 19.82 35.81 -12.35
CA ALA A 230 20.04 36.48 -13.63
C ALA A 230 21.25 37.44 -13.57
N MET A 231 21.38 38.21 -12.50
CA MET A 231 22.52 39.11 -12.28
C MET A 231 23.85 38.35 -12.17
N GLN A 232 23.88 37.25 -11.40
CA GLN A 232 25.07 36.40 -11.28
C GLN A 232 25.50 35.85 -12.65
N SER A 233 24.54 35.36 -13.44
CA SER A 233 24.82 34.88 -14.79
C SER A 233 25.42 35.96 -15.69
N THR A 234 24.89 37.20 -15.62
CA THR A 234 25.46 38.32 -16.40
C THR A 234 26.84 38.75 -15.91
N MET A 235 27.07 38.70 -14.60
CA MET A 235 28.37 39.03 -14.01
C MET A 235 29.44 38.00 -14.39
N GLU A 236 29.06 36.72 -14.45
CA GLU A 236 29.93 35.64 -14.91
C GLU A 236 30.30 35.82 -16.40
N GLU A 237 29.33 36.11 -17.26
CA GLU A 237 29.58 36.39 -18.68
C GLU A 237 30.54 37.59 -18.86
N MET A 238 30.32 38.65 -18.09
CA MET A 238 31.20 39.81 -18.09
C MET A 238 32.61 39.45 -17.59
N GLY A 239 32.72 38.64 -16.54
CA GLY A 239 33.99 38.14 -16.00
C GLY A 239 34.80 37.34 -17.02
N VAL A 240 34.13 36.51 -17.84
CA VAL A 240 34.76 35.79 -18.95
C VAL A 240 35.30 36.76 -19.99
N LYS A 241 34.50 37.76 -20.41
CA LYS A 241 34.92 38.77 -21.39
C LYS A 241 36.11 39.60 -20.90
N VAL A 242 36.10 40.04 -19.64
CA VAL A 242 37.21 40.77 -19.02
C VAL A 242 38.47 39.90 -18.89
N SER A 243 38.32 38.62 -18.55
CA SER A 243 39.48 37.71 -18.47
C SER A 243 40.12 37.51 -19.84
N ALA A 244 39.32 37.32 -20.88
CA ALA A 244 39.80 37.22 -22.26
C ALA A 244 40.49 38.53 -22.73
N SER A 245 39.98 39.69 -22.32
CA SER A 245 40.57 40.99 -22.66
C SER A 245 41.93 41.21 -22.03
N LEU A 246 42.06 40.88 -20.74
CA LEU A 246 43.32 40.97 -20.02
C LEU A 246 44.37 40.05 -20.62
N GLU A 247 43.98 38.86 -21.08
CA GLU A 247 44.89 37.94 -21.76
C GLU A 247 45.38 38.50 -23.10
N LYS A 248 44.50 39.10 -23.90
CA LYS A 248 44.90 39.81 -25.13
C LYS A 248 45.89 40.94 -24.84
N ILE A 249 45.64 41.77 -23.83
CA ILE A 249 46.55 42.86 -23.44
C ILE A 249 47.92 42.31 -23.00
N ARG A 250 47.96 41.19 -22.27
CA ARG A 250 49.23 40.53 -21.90
C ARG A 250 50.00 40.07 -23.13
N ASN A 251 49.32 39.46 -24.10
CA ASN A 251 49.93 39.02 -25.35
C ASN A 251 50.54 40.19 -26.13
N TYR A 252 49.78 41.28 -26.34
CA TYR A 252 50.30 42.46 -27.02
C TYR A 252 51.52 43.07 -26.31
N ARG A 253 51.47 43.14 -24.98
CA ARG A 253 52.61 43.63 -24.18
C ARG A 253 53.85 42.73 -24.31
N GLN A 254 53.68 41.43 -24.57
CA GLN A 254 54.77 40.50 -24.81
C GLN A 254 55.35 40.67 -26.22
N HIS A 255 54.50 40.83 -27.25
CA HIS A 255 54.94 41.10 -28.63
C HIS A 255 55.73 42.40 -28.74
N LEU A 256 55.27 43.49 -28.10
CA LEU A 256 55.98 44.78 -28.03
C LEU A 256 57.39 44.71 -27.41
N LYS A 257 57.69 43.68 -26.61
CA LYS A 257 59.04 43.50 -26.03
C LYS A 257 59.99 42.73 -26.94
N THR A 258 59.48 42.06 -27.97
CA THR A 258 60.23 41.04 -28.71
C THR A 258 60.62 41.51 -30.12
N GLU A 259 59.84 42.38 -30.79
CA GLU A 259 60.13 42.86 -32.16
C GLU A 259 59.69 44.34 -32.37
N SER A 260 60.42 45.12 -33.18
CA SER A 260 60.22 46.58 -33.35
C SER A 260 59.44 47.02 -34.59
N ASP A 261 58.96 46.12 -35.44
CA ASP A 261 58.55 46.48 -36.82
C ASP A 261 57.05 46.29 -37.15
N GLU A 262 56.17 46.10 -36.17
CA GLU A 262 54.74 45.87 -36.44
C GLU A 262 53.83 46.97 -35.87
N ILE A 263 53.86 48.15 -36.50
CA ILE A 263 52.89 49.23 -36.22
C ILE A 263 51.47 48.80 -36.60
N ALA A 264 51.32 47.95 -37.62
CA ALA A 264 50.03 47.44 -38.08
C ALA A 264 49.34 46.49 -37.06
N ASP A 265 50.11 45.66 -36.35
CA ASP A 265 49.59 44.73 -35.34
C ASP A 265 49.07 45.47 -34.10
N ILE A 266 49.67 46.63 -33.79
CA ILE A 266 49.22 47.50 -32.69
C ILE A 266 47.88 48.18 -33.02
N GLU A 267 47.70 48.65 -34.25
CA GLU A 267 46.47 49.34 -34.68
C GLU A 267 45.26 48.38 -34.76
N GLU A 268 45.50 47.13 -35.20
CA GLU A 268 44.51 46.06 -35.13
C GLU A 268 44.14 45.72 -33.69
N GLY A 269 45.13 45.59 -32.79
CA GLY A 269 44.89 45.35 -31.36
C GLY A 269 44.12 46.47 -30.65
N ILE A 270 44.37 47.73 -31.01
CA ILE A 270 43.58 48.88 -30.52
C ILE A 270 42.13 48.79 -31.01
N SER A 271 41.92 48.49 -32.30
CA SER A 271 40.58 48.35 -32.88
C SER A 271 39.76 47.23 -32.24
N GLU A 272 40.39 46.09 -31.93
CA GLU A 272 39.74 45.00 -31.20
C GLU A 272 39.35 45.38 -29.77
N LEU A 273 40.22 46.13 -29.09
CA LEU A 273 40.00 46.57 -27.73
C LEU A 273 38.88 47.61 -27.65
N GLU A 274 38.83 48.54 -28.61
CA GLU A 274 37.73 49.51 -28.76
C GLU A 274 36.38 48.83 -29.03
N HIS A 275 36.35 47.85 -29.94
CA HIS A 275 35.15 47.06 -30.20
C HIS A 275 34.64 46.37 -28.92
N MET A 276 35.56 45.86 -28.10
CA MET A 276 35.22 45.20 -26.85
C MET A 276 34.69 46.17 -25.79
N PHE A 277 35.30 47.35 -25.62
CA PHE A 277 34.77 48.40 -24.73
C PHE A 277 33.37 48.83 -25.14
N LYS A 278 33.11 48.95 -26.45
CA LYS A 278 31.78 49.21 -26.99
C LYS A 278 30.76 48.12 -26.64
N CYS A 279 31.18 46.85 -26.62
CA CYS A 279 30.32 45.76 -26.14
C CYS A 279 29.97 45.91 -24.65
N PHE A 280 30.87 46.40 -23.80
CA PHE A 280 30.57 46.63 -22.38
C PHE A 280 29.57 47.78 -22.16
N GLU A 281 29.71 48.89 -22.87
CA GLU A 281 28.76 50.01 -22.80
C GLU A 281 27.33 49.60 -23.19
N LEU A 282 27.19 48.71 -24.17
CA LEU A 282 25.89 48.17 -24.58
C LEU A 282 25.27 47.29 -23.50
N ASN A 283 26.08 46.55 -22.75
CA ASN A 283 25.59 45.69 -21.66
C ASN A 283 25.14 46.53 -20.45
N GLU A 284 25.84 47.60 -20.08
CA GLU A 284 25.42 48.48 -18.98
C GLU A 284 24.05 49.14 -19.23
N LYS A 285 23.81 49.62 -20.46
CA LYS A 285 22.53 50.26 -20.85
C LYS A 285 21.33 49.30 -20.78
N LYS A 286 21.56 47.99 -20.92
CA LYS A 286 20.52 46.95 -20.86
C LYS A 286 20.04 46.70 -19.43
N HIS A 287 20.86 46.98 -18.41
CA HIS A 287 20.58 46.60 -17.02
C HIS A 287 20.20 47.76 -16.09
N GLY A 288 20.43 49.03 -16.47
CA GLY A 288 20.17 50.19 -15.60
C GLY A 288 18.72 50.69 -15.47
N LYS A 289 17.70 50.02 -16.01
CA LYS A 289 16.34 50.59 -16.19
C LYS A 289 15.19 50.04 -15.32
N LYS A 290 15.43 49.23 -14.30
CA LYS A 290 14.34 48.84 -13.38
C LYS A 290 14.25 49.82 -12.21
N SER A 291 13.27 50.72 -12.28
CA SER A 291 12.92 51.65 -11.22
C SER A 291 12.59 50.90 -9.94
N ILE A 292 13.35 51.18 -8.88
CA ILE A 292 13.05 50.80 -7.51
C ILE A 292 11.78 51.59 -7.11
N GLU A 293 10.61 50.95 -7.13
CA GLU A 293 9.44 51.51 -6.47
C GLU A 293 9.62 51.40 -4.94
N PRO A 294 9.30 52.47 -4.18
CA PRO A 294 9.48 52.49 -2.74
C PRO A 294 8.47 51.55 -2.07
N VAL A 295 8.98 50.48 -1.47
CA VAL A 295 8.20 49.58 -0.61
C VAL A 295 7.89 50.33 0.70
N HIS A 296 6.69 50.87 0.81
CA HIS A 296 6.15 51.35 2.10
C HIS A 296 6.03 50.17 3.07
N THR A 297 6.92 50.14 4.08
CA THR A 297 6.85 49.21 5.20
C THR A 297 6.02 49.81 6.32
N ASN A 298 4.71 49.54 6.33
CA ASN A 298 3.88 49.76 7.51
C ASN A 298 4.08 48.59 8.49
N SER A 299 5.17 48.64 9.25
CA SER A 299 5.34 47.80 10.45
C SER A 299 4.61 48.45 11.62
N THR A 300 3.40 47.98 11.92
CA THR A 300 2.82 48.15 13.25
C THR A 300 3.28 46.96 14.10
N ALA A 301 4.31 47.19 14.90
CA ALA A 301 4.75 46.25 15.93
C ALA A 301 3.75 46.30 17.09
N THR A 302 2.81 45.36 17.14
CA THR A 302 1.99 45.12 18.33
C THR A 302 2.79 44.36 19.37
N SER A 303 3.20 45.09 20.40
CA SER A 303 3.79 44.62 21.64
C SER A 303 2.95 43.50 22.27
N CYS A 304 3.51 42.29 22.38
CA CYS A 304 2.99 41.24 23.24
C CYS A 304 3.32 41.60 24.69
N LYS A 305 2.33 42.06 25.46
CA LYS A 305 2.41 42.18 26.92
C LYS A 305 2.43 40.78 27.54
N THR A 306 3.51 40.47 28.24
CA THR A 306 3.63 39.34 29.16
C THR A 306 2.76 39.57 30.40
N VAL A 307 1.96 38.57 30.76
CA VAL A 307 1.16 38.52 32.00
C VAL A 307 2.09 38.09 33.16
N PRO A 308 2.06 38.76 34.34
CA PRO A 308 2.86 38.35 35.47
C PRO A 308 2.29 37.12 36.17
N LYS A 309 3.18 36.19 36.55
CA LYS A 309 2.91 35.07 37.47
C LYS A 309 2.47 35.64 38.81
N GLN A 310 1.29 35.28 39.28
CA GLN A 310 0.95 35.39 40.70
C GLN A 310 1.61 34.23 41.45
N GLU A 311 2.48 34.60 42.39
CA GLU A 311 2.95 33.72 43.46
C GLU A 311 1.76 33.28 44.32
N ILE A 312 1.61 31.97 44.47
CA ILE A 312 0.80 31.37 45.52
C ILE A 312 1.69 31.35 46.77
N GLN A 313 1.38 32.17 47.77
CA GLN A 313 1.84 31.98 49.14
C GLN A 313 0.62 31.82 50.07
N SER A 314 0.72 30.77 50.89
CA SER A 314 -0.15 30.30 51.99
C SER A 314 -1.46 29.61 51.58
#